data_AF-A0A1E5BBE8-F1
#
_entry.id   AF-A0A1E5BBE8-F1
#
_cell.length_a   1.000
_cell.length_b   1.000
_cell.length_c   1.000
_cell.angle_alpha   90.00
_cell.angle_beta   90.00
_cell.angle_gamma   90.00
#
_symmetry.space_group_name_H-M   'P 1'
#
loop_
_entity.id
_entity.type
_entity.pdbx_description
1 polymer ?
#
loop_
_entity_poly.entity_id
_entity_poly.type
_entity_poly.pdbx_seq_one_letter_code
_entity_poly.pdbx_strand_id
1 'polypeptide(L)'
;MTEKRAYKRYPKEFKEEAVALVREQGYSVAQAAEAVGVTTTVLYKWKEKLEAQLEGTELSDDERDELKRLRKEVKELRMEKEILKKASAFFAKEMK
;
A
#
# COMPACT_ATOMS: atom_id res chain seq x y z
N MET A 1 -2.71 -13.12 31.38
CA MET A 1 -2.26 -12.17 30.35
C MET A 1 -2.18 -12.92 29.03
N THR A 2 -2.83 -12.46 27.97
CA THR A 2 -2.77 -13.09 26.65
C THR A 2 -1.50 -12.64 25.93
N GLU A 3 -0.57 -13.56 25.68
CA GLU A 3 0.64 -13.26 24.89
C GLU A 3 0.25 -12.94 23.44
N LYS A 4 0.79 -11.83 22.92
CA LYS A 4 0.61 -11.42 21.53
C LYS A 4 1.38 -12.39 20.64
N ARG A 5 0.66 -13.13 19.81
CA ARG A 5 1.27 -14.04 18.82
C ARG A 5 2.17 -13.24 17.87
N ALA A 6 3.47 -13.54 17.85
CA ALA A 6 4.40 -12.92 16.92
C ALA A 6 4.16 -13.47 15.52
N TYR A 7 3.77 -12.61 14.58
CA TYR A 7 3.56 -12.99 13.19
C TYR A 7 4.88 -12.93 12.42
N LYS A 8 5.22 -14.03 11.74
CA LYS A 8 6.37 -14.08 10.83
C LYS A 8 6.16 -13.10 9.68
N ARG A 9 7.08 -12.15 9.51
CA ARG A 9 7.07 -11.20 8.40
C ARG A 9 7.91 -11.75 7.26
N TYR A 10 7.40 -11.59 6.05
CA TYR A 10 8.09 -11.96 4.83
C TYR A 10 8.33 -10.69 3.99
N PRO A 11 9.52 -10.53 3.38
CA PRO A 11 9.79 -9.46 2.42
C PRO A 11 8.79 -9.44 1.28
N LYS A 12 8.65 -8.30 0.58
CA LYS A 12 7.72 -8.16 -0.54
C LYS A 12 8.14 -9.07 -1.70
N GLU A 13 9.43 -9.02 -2.01
CA GLU A 13 10.10 -9.77 -3.08
C GLU A 13 9.90 -11.27 -2.88
N PHE A 14 10.05 -11.75 -1.64
CA PHE A 14 9.82 -13.15 -1.30
C PHE A 14 8.38 -13.61 -1.58
N LYS A 15 7.39 -12.75 -1.30
CA LYS A 15 5.98 -13.08 -1.57
C LYS A 15 5.69 -13.10 -3.07
N GLU A 16 6.28 -12.16 -3.81
CA GLU A 16 6.16 -12.08 -5.26
C GLU A 16 6.76 -13.31 -5.94
N GLU A 17 7.99 -13.68 -5.57
CA GLU A 17 8.66 -14.89 -6.07
C GLU A 17 7.86 -16.16 -5.74
N ALA A 18 7.35 -16.29 -4.51
CA ALA A 18 6.55 -17.44 -4.11
C ALA A 18 5.25 -17.56 -4.93
N VAL A 19 4.62 -16.43 -5.27
CA VAL A 19 3.40 -16.41 -6.11
C VAL A 19 3.74 -16.60 -7.59
N ALA A 20 4.92 -16.18 -8.06
CA ALA A 20 5.40 -16.41 -9.41
C ALA A 20 5.57 -17.91 -9.71
N LEU A 21 5.96 -18.74 -8.72
CA LEU A 21 5.97 -20.20 -8.87
C LEU A 21 4.61 -20.74 -9.34
N VAL A 22 3.52 -20.18 -8.82
CA VAL A 22 2.16 -20.59 -9.19
C VAL A 22 1.75 -20.00 -10.53
N ARG A 23 1.95 -18.69 -10.73
CA ARG A 23 1.43 -17.96 -11.89
C ARG A 23 2.22 -18.21 -13.18
N GLU A 24 3.53 -18.40 -13.07
CA GLU A 24 4.45 -18.42 -14.20
C GLU A 24 5.04 -19.82 -14.43
N GLN A 25 5.30 -20.57 -13.35
CA GLN A 25 5.96 -21.87 -13.43
C GLN A 25 4.98 -23.05 -13.32
N GLY A 26 3.68 -22.80 -13.17
CA GLY A 26 2.62 -23.81 -13.19
C GLY A 26 2.52 -24.68 -11.93
N TYR A 27 3.15 -24.28 -10.82
CA TYR A 27 3.03 -25.02 -9.56
C TYR A 27 1.62 -24.89 -9.01
N SER A 28 1.10 -25.94 -8.38
CA SER A 28 -0.05 -25.78 -7.49
C SER A 28 0.35 -24.94 -6.27
N VAL A 29 -0.63 -24.27 -5.65
CA VAL A 29 -0.39 -23.49 -4.42
C VAL A 29 0.19 -24.37 -3.30
N ALA A 30 -0.19 -25.64 -3.23
CA ALA A 30 0.37 -26.58 -2.27
C ALA A 30 1.87 -26.83 -2.51
N GLN A 31 2.25 -27.14 -3.75
CA GLN A 31 3.65 -27.38 -4.12
C GLN A 31 4.52 -26.14 -3.95
N ALA A 32 4.02 -24.97 -4.35
CA ALA A 32 4.76 -23.72 -4.18
C ALA A 32 4.96 -23.37 -2.70
N ALA A 33 3.95 -23.59 -1.86
CA ALA A 33 4.05 -23.34 -0.41
C ALA A 33 5.08 -24.26 0.27
N GLU A 34 5.09 -25.54 -0.12
CA GLU A 34 6.10 -26.50 0.32
C GLU A 34 7.51 -26.10 -0.12
N ALA A 35 7.67 -25.72 -1.40
CA ALA A 35 8.96 -25.32 -1.97
C ALA A 35 9.60 -24.12 -1.26
N VAL A 36 8.81 -23.14 -0.84
CA VAL A 36 9.30 -21.92 -0.16
C VAL A 36 9.16 -21.98 1.38
N GLY A 37 8.68 -23.10 1.93
CA GLY A 37 8.58 -23.32 3.37
C GLY A 37 7.56 -22.45 4.10
N VAL A 38 6.39 -22.19 3.47
CA VAL A 38 5.27 -21.45 4.06
C VAL A 38 4.01 -22.30 4.12
N THR A 39 3.03 -21.88 4.91
CA THR A 39 1.74 -22.57 4.93
C THR A 39 0.94 -22.24 3.67
N THR A 40 0.21 -23.23 3.15
CA THR A 40 -0.64 -23.08 1.96
C THR A 40 -1.62 -21.91 2.10
N THR A 41 -2.25 -21.76 3.25
CA THR A 41 -3.17 -20.65 3.56
C THR A 41 -2.51 -19.27 3.42
N VAL A 42 -1.24 -19.14 3.79
CA VAL A 42 -0.51 -17.88 3.67
C VAL A 42 -0.22 -17.59 2.20
N LEU A 43 0.17 -18.61 1.42
CA LEU A 43 0.42 -18.43 -0.01
C LEU A 43 -0.85 -18.07 -0.79
N TYR A 44 -2.00 -18.68 -0.46
CA TYR A 44 -3.29 -18.28 -1.02
C TYR A 44 -3.57 -16.80 -0.80
N LYS A 45 -3.39 -16.31 0.43
CA LYS A 45 -3.60 -14.89 0.74
C LYS A 45 -2.66 -13.96 -0.02
N TRP A 46 -1.42 -14.37 -0.25
CA TRP A 46 -0.48 -13.58 -1.05
C TRP A 46 -0.88 -13.55 -2.52
N LYS A 47 -1.29 -14.71 -3.07
CA LYS A 47 -1.79 -14.81 -4.43
C LYS A 47 -3.00 -13.90 -4.64
N GLU A 48 -4.02 -14.01 -3.78
CA GLU A 48 -5.22 -13.18 -3.84
C GLU A 48 -4.90 -11.68 -3.75
N LYS A 49 -4.05 -11.28 -2.80
CA LYS A 49 -3.66 -9.87 -2.63
C LYS A 49 -2.93 -9.34 -3.87
N LEU A 50 -1.99 -10.10 -4.43
CA LEU A 50 -1.23 -9.70 -5.61
C LEU A 50 -2.09 -9.67 -6.87
N GLU A 51 -3.03 -10.61 -7.02
CA GLU A 51 -4.02 -10.59 -8.11
C GLU A 51 -4.93 -9.36 -8.01
N ALA A 52 -5.46 -9.05 -6.83
CA ALA A 52 -6.26 -7.84 -6.61
C ALA A 52 -5.46 -6.56 -6.90
N GLN A 53 -4.16 -6.54 -6.60
CA GLN A 53 -3.28 -5.42 -6.94
C GLN A 53 -3.06 -5.28 -8.45
N LEU A 54 -2.87 -6.39 -9.16
CA LEU A 54 -2.72 -6.39 -10.62
C LEU A 54 -4.00 -5.99 -11.34
N GLU A 55 -5.16 -6.36 -10.80
CA GLU A 55 -6.48 -5.94 -11.29
C GLU A 55 -6.84 -4.49 -10.92
N GLY A 56 -6.03 -3.85 -10.07
CA GLY A 56 -6.27 -2.49 -9.58
C GLY A 56 -7.44 -2.36 -8.60
N THR A 57 -7.94 -3.49 -8.06
CA THR A 57 -9.01 -3.50 -7.05
C THR A 57 -8.47 -3.22 -5.65
N GLU A 58 -7.18 -3.49 -5.43
CA GLU A 58 -6.44 -3.08 -4.24
C GLU A 58 -5.19 -2.27 -4.59
N LEU A 59 -4.89 -1.25 -3.79
CA LEU A 59 -3.61 -0.55 -3.87
C LEU A 59 -2.48 -1.39 -3.26
N SER A 60 -1.30 -1.31 -3.86
CA SER A 60 -0.04 -1.71 -3.24
C SER A 60 0.25 -0.89 -1.99
N ASP A 61 1.10 -1.44 -1.12
CA ASP A 61 1.47 -0.74 0.11
C ASP A 61 2.23 0.57 -0.24
N ASP A 62 3.04 0.55 -1.29
CA ASP A 62 3.75 1.73 -1.82
C ASP A 62 2.77 2.80 -2.36
N GLU A 63 1.76 2.40 -3.13
CA GLU A 63 0.73 3.33 -3.63
C GLU A 63 -0.11 3.92 -2.50
N ARG A 64 -0.40 3.14 -1.45
CA ARG A 64 -1.12 3.65 -0.26
C ARG A 64 -0.30 4.72 0.46
N ASP A 65 1.01 4.51 0.60
CA ASP A 65 1.91 5.45 1.25
C ASP A 65 2.09 6.73 0.42
N GLU A 66 2.21 6.59 -0.90
CA GLU A 66 2.22 7.71 -1.85
C GLU A 66 0.93 8.53 -1.73
N LEU A 67 -0.23 7.87 -1.78
CA LEU A 67 -1.53 8.51 -1.67
C LEU A 67 -1.67 9.28 -0.34
N LYS A 68 -1.13 8.72 0.75
CA LYS A 68 -1.12 9.39 2.05
C LYS A 68 -0.23 10.64 2.04
N ARG A 69 0.95 10.57 1.42
CA ARG A 69 1.86 11.71 1.27
C ARG A 69 1.21 12.82 0.46
N LEU A 70 0.66 12.49 -0.71
CA LEU A 70 -0.01 13.45 -1.58
C LEU A 70 -1.22 14.09 -0.91
N ARG A 71 -2.02 13.33 -0.15
CA ARG A 71 -3.14 13.89 0.62
C ARG A 71 -2.68 14.90 1.67
N LYS A 72 -1.54 14.66 2.30
CA LYS A 72 -0.94 15.59 3.27
C LYS A 72 -0.49 16.88 2.57
N GLU A 73 0.25 16.76 1.47
CA GLU A 73 0.73 17.89 0.68
C GLU A 73 -0.42 18.74 0.13
N VAL A 74 -1.46 18.12 -0.44
CA VAL A 74 -2.67 18.81 -0.92
C VAL A 74 -3.34 19.59 0.21
N LYS A 75 -3.37 19.04 1.43
CA LYS A 75 -3.94 19.74 2.59
C LYS A 75 -3.11 20.98 2.95
N GLU A 76 -1.78 20.86 2.96
CA GLU A 76 -0.86 21.95 3.25
C GLU A 76 -0.98 23.06 2.19
N LEU A 77 -0.92 22.72 0.90
CA LEU A 77 -1.08 23.66 -0.20
C LEU A 77 -2.44 24.39 -0.17
N ARG A 78 -3.52 23.68 0.19
CA ARG A 78 -4.85 24.31 0.36
C ARG A 78 -4.84 25.32 1.49
N MET A 79 -4.20 25.01 2.61
CA MET A 79 -4.09 25.92 3.75
C MET A 79 -3.28 27.17 3.39
N GLU A 80 -2.13 27.00 2.74
CA GLU A 80 -1.29 28.12 2.26
C GLU A 80 -2.04 29.03 1.29
N LYS A 81 -2.74 28.44 0.32
CA LYS A 81 -3.59 29.18 -0.63
C LYS A 81 -4.65 30.02 0.10
N GLU A 82 -5.29 29.47 1.12
CA GLU A 82 -6.30 30.22 1.89
C GLU A 82 -5.68 31.35 2.73
N ILE A 83 -4.48 31.16 3.28
CA ILE A 83 -3.75 32.23 3.97
C ILE A 83 -3.43 33.38 3.00
N LEU A 84 -2.89 33.06 1.81
CA LEU A 84 -2.55 34.05 0.80
C LEU A 84 -3.78 34.83 0.33
N LYS A 85 -4.90 34.15 0.07
CA LYS A 85 -6.17 34.82 -0.27
C LYS A 85 -6.61 35.81 0.81
N LYS A 86 -6.56 35.40 2.08
CA LYS A 86 -6.92 36.26 3.22
C LYS A 86 -5.99 37.47 3.31
N ALA A 87 -4.68 37.26 3.13
CA ALA A 87 -3.71 38.35 3.11
C ALA A 87 -3.99 39.33 1.96
N SER A 88 -4.18 38.84 0.73
CA SER A 88 -4.51 39.69 -0.43
C SER A 88 -5.81 40.48 -0.23
N ALA A 89 -6.84 39.86 0.35
CA ALA A 89 -8.11 40.54 0.65
C ALA A 89 -7.94 41.63 1.72
N PHE A 90 -7.12 41.36 2.75
CA PHE A 90 -6.78 42.35 3.77
C PHE A 90 -6.07 43.56 3.15
N PHE A 91 -5.01 43.34 2.37
CA PHE A 91 -4.27 44.43 1.72
C PHE A 91 -5.14 45.23 0.74
N ALA A 92 -5.99 44.57 -0.06
CA ALA A 92 -6.91 45.26 -0.97
C ALA A 92 -7.93 46.14 -0.24
N LYS A 93 -8.26 45.84 1.02
CA LYS A 93 -9.15 46.66 1.85
C LYS A 93 -8.42 47.87 2.45
N GLU A 94 -7.17 47.70 2.91
CA GLU A 94 -6.38 48.79 3.52
C GLU A 94 -5.88 49.82 2.49
N MET A 95 -5.74 49.43 1.22
CA MET A 95 -5.31 50.34 0.13
C MET A 95 -6.46 51.17 -0.47
N LYS A 96 -7.64 51.18 0.14
CA LYS A 96 -8.86 51.83 -0.35
C LYS A 96 -9.29 52.94 0.60
#